data_AF-A0A348WQT6-F1
#
_entry.id   AF-A0A348WQT6-F1
#
_cell.length_a   1.000
_cell.length_b   1.000
_cell.length_c   1.000
_cell.angle_alpha   90.00
_cell.angle_beta   90.00
_cell.angle_gamma   90.00
#
_symmetry.space_group_name_H-M   'P 1'
#
loop_
_entity.id
_entity.type
_entity.pdbx_description
1 polymer ?
#
loop_
_entity_poly.entity_id
_entity_poly.type
_entity_poly.pdbx_seq_one_letter_code
_entity_poly.pdbx_strand_id
1 'polypeptide(L)'
;DAEVFSLAGGSEQRTVTRVGVFNLISDDQYLTYNDTTEQIQPLGRQPDGYVTSQADTFTSTDSGYAGVYLDPSKGQILGLLTQKATLMERYHQGGTVGYVITVVLIIGLIISLFKLVTLTVVGGKMRSQLKNIENPSDKNPLGRVLKVYHENKNADAENLELKLDEAIMRET
;
A
#
# COMPACT_ATOMS: atom_id res chain seq x y z
N ASP A 1 -6.29 2.17 39.85
CA ASP A 1 -5.08 2.90 39.43
C ASP A 1 -3.84 2.17 39.92
N ALA A 2 -2.83 2.07 39.07
CA ALA A 2 -1.54 1.48 39.40
C ALA A 2 -0.40 2.27 38.74
N GLU A 3 0.79 2.20 39.34
CA GLU A 3 1.98 2.88 38.83
C GLU A 3 2.57 2.08 37.68
N VAL A 4 2.62 2.70 36.50
CA VAL A 4 3.16 2.10 35.26
C VAL A 4 4.48 2.77 34.93
N PHE A 5 5.54 1.97 34.84
CA PHE A 5 6.90 2.40 34.54
C PHE A 5 7.11 2.44 33.02
N SER A 6 7.51 3.59 32.50
CA SER A 6 7.80 3.78 31.08
C SER A 6 9.11 3.09 30.69
N LEU A 7 9.16 2.51 29.49
CA LEU A 7 10.37 1.90 28.93
C LEU A 7 11.50 2.93 28.70
N ALA A 8 11.16 4.21 28.56
CA ALA A 8 12.13 5.31 28.42
C ALA A 8 12.59 5.90 29.76
N GLY A 9 12.12 5.35 30.88
CA GLY A 9 12.33 5.87 32.22
C GLY A 9 11.17 6.75 32.71
N GLY A 10 11.01 6.81 34.04
CA GLY A 10 9.89 7.48 34.71
C GLY A 10 8.70 6.56 34.97
N SER A 11 7.75 7.04 35.78
CA SER A 11 6.51 6.35 36.12
C SER A 11 5.31 7.29 36.03
N GLU A 12 4.14 6.72 35.73
CA GLU A 12 2.88 7.44 35.64
C GLU A 12 1.76 6.60 36.28
N GLN A 13 0.84 7.26 36.98
CA GLN A 13 -0.36 6.61 37.48
C GLN A 13 -1.36 6.41 36.34
N ARG A 14 -1.70 5.15 36.05
CA ARG A 14 -2.68 4.81 35.00
C ARG A 14 -3.79 3.90 35.52
N THR A 15 -4.92 3.94 34.83
CA THR A 15 -6.03 3.03 35.11
C THR A 15 -5.75 1.69 34.46
N VAL A 16 -5.33 0.71 35.27
CA VAL A 16 -5.01 -0.64 34.79
C VAL A 16 -6.16 -1.60 35.05
N THR A 17 -6.68 -2.18 33.98
CA THR A 17 -7.64 -3.28 34.00
C THR A 17 -6.89 -4.60 34.05
N ARG A 18 -7.07 -5.35 35.14
CA ARG A 18 -6.49 -6.68 35.31
C ARG A 18 -7.48 -7.75 34.87
N VAL A 19 -7.11 -8.52 33.85
CA VAL A 19 -7.91 -9.66 33.37
C VAL A 19 -7.36 -10.95 33.96
N GLY A 20 -7.87 -11.28 35.15
CA GLY A 20 -7.49 -12.48 35.90
C GLY A 20 -5.98 -12.53 36.21
N VAL A 21 -5.34 -13.64 35.82
CA VAL A 21 -3.88 -13.84 35.95
C VAL A 21 -3.13 -13.74 34.62
N PHE A 22 -3.84 -13.38 33.55
CA PHE A 22 -3.33 -13.51 32.18
C PHE A 22 -2.76 -12.20 31.65
N ASN A 23 -3.54 -11.11 31.72
CA ASN A 23 -3.18 -9.84 31.11
C ASN A 23 -3.46 -8.65 32.03
N LEU A 24 -2.65 -7.62 31.85
CA LEU A 24 -2.87 -6.27 32.34
C LEU A 24 -3.09 -5.36 31.12
N ILE A 25 -4.13 -4.54 31.13
CA ILE A 25 -4.49 -3.67 30.02
C ILE A 25 -4.71 -2.26 30.57
N SER A 26 -4.17 -1.24 29.91
CA SER A 26 -4.47 0.17 30.19
C SER A 26 -4.77 0.84 28.86
N ASP A 27 -5.93 1.48 28.76
CA ASP A 27 -6.40 2.12 27.55
C ASP A 27 -6.43 1.12 26.37
N ASP A 28 -5.49 1.23 25.44
CA ASP A 28 -5.28 0.36 24.27
C ASP A 28 -4.04 -0.55 24.37
N GLN A 29 -3.29 -0.47 25.49
CA GLN A 29 -1.99 -1.11 25.64
C GLN A 29 -2.05 -2.33 26.55
N TYR A 30 -1.41 -3.40 26.09
CA TYR A 30 -1.06 -4.54 26.93
C TYR A 30 0.18 -4.22 27.76
N LEU A 31 0.06 -4.44 29.06
CA LEU A 31 1.10 -4.27 30.05
C LEU A 31 1.60 -5.63 30.53
N THR A 32 2.85 -5.66 30.98
CA THR A 32 3.47 -6.83 31.61
C THR A 32 3.87 -6.49 33.03
N TYR A 33 3.82 -7.48 33.91
CA TYR A 33 4.28 -7.35 35.29
C TYR A 33 5.62 -8.06 35.43
N ASN A 34 6.62 -7.34 35.93
CA ASN A 34 7.94 -7.91 36.21
C ASN A 34 8.00 -8.40 37.65
N ASP A 35 7.96 -9.72 37.84
CA ASP A 35 8.01 -10.35 39.17
C ASP A 35 9.31 -10.06 39.95
N THR A 36 10.40 -9.68 39.28
CA THR A 36 11.70 -9.40 39.92
C THR A 36 11.79 -7.98 40.46
N THR A 37 11.26 -7.00 39.71
CA THR A 37 11.29 -5.58 40.11
C THR A 37 9.98 -5.13 40.75
N GLU A 38 8.95 -5.98 40.76
CA GLU A 38 7.59 -5.70 41.23
C GLU A 38 6.94 -4.50 40.51
N GLN A 39 7.31 -4.28 39.24
CA GLN A 39 6.88 -3.14 38.44
C GLN A 39 5.96 -3.57 37.29
N ILE A 40 4.95 -2.75 37.03
CA ILE A 40 4.13 -2.84 35.82
C ILE A 40 4.78 -1.97 34.75
N GLN A 41 4.99 -2.53 33.56
CA GLN A 41 5.56 -1.80 32.44
C GLN A 41 4.82 -2.13 31.14
N PRO A 42 4.77 -1.23 30.16
CA PRO A 42 4.30 -1.56 28.82
C PRO A 42 5.15 -2.66 28.20
N LEU A 43 4.56 -3.46 27.32
CA LEU A 43 5.34 -4.36 26.47
C LEU A 43 6.29 -3.54 25.59
N GLY A 44 7.51 -4.07 25.36
CA GLY A 44 8.51 -3.46 24.46
C GLY A 44 7.99 -3.16 23.06
N ARG A 45 6.98 -3.91 22.61
CA ARG A 45 6.21 -3.67 21.39
C ARG A 45 4.78 -4.12 21.65
N GLN A 46 3.80 -3.30 21.27
CA GLN A 46 2.41 -3.70 21.34
C GLN A 46 2.08 -4.72 20.24
N PRO A 47 1.09 -5.61 20.47
CA PRO A 47 0.55 -6.48 19.43
C PRO A 47 0.00 -5.73 18.22
N ASP A 48 -0.32 -6.48 17.16
CA ASP A 48 -0.92 -5.91 15.95
C ASP A 48 -2.21 -5.12 16.27
N GLY A 49 -2.50 -4.09 15.49
CA GLY A 49 -3.57 -3.12 15.80
C GLY A 49 -4.97 -3.72 15.99
N TYR A 50 -5.27 -4.88 15.40
CA TYR A 50 -6.56 -5.56 15.63
C TYR A 50 -6.69 -6.12 17.07
N VAL A 51 -5.57 -6.41 17.73
CA VAL A 51 -5.53 -6.89 19.12
C VAL A 51 -5.68 -5.72 20.09
N THR A 52 -4.94 -4.63 19.87
CA THR A 52 -5.02 -3.42 20.72
C THR A 52 -6.36 -2.70 20.57
N SER A 53 -6.91 -2.62 19.36
CA SER A 53 -8.26 -2.06 19.16
C SER A 53 -9.37 -2.88 19.82
N GLN A 54 -9.23 -4.20 19.87
CA GLN A 54 -10.18 -5.03 20.62
C GLN A 54 -10.02 -4.83 22.14
N ALA A 55 -8.79 -4.63 22.62
CA ALA A 55 -8.55 -4.29 24.03
C ALA A 55 -9.16 -2.92 24.39
N ASP A 56 -9.01 -1.91 23.53
CA ASP A 56 -9.65 -0.59 23.67
C ASP A 56 -11.19 -0.68 23.65
N THR A 57 -11.74 -1.50 22.76
CA THR A 57 -13.18 -1.80 22.75
C THR A 57 -13.62 -2.46 24.05
N PHE A 58 -12.82 -3.37 24.59
CA PHE A 58 -13.11 -4.05 25.86
C PHE A 58 -13.06 -3.10 27.06
N THR A 59 -12.06 -2.21 27.13
CA THR A 59 -11.91 -1.24 28.22
C THR A 59 -12.95 -0.12 28.16
N SER A 60 -13.49 0.20 26.99
CA SER A 60 -14.56 1.19 26.78
C SER A 60 -15.99 0.64 26.85
N THR A 61 -16.17 -0.68 26.97
CA THR A 61 -17.51 -1.30 27.04
C THR A 61 -18.06 -1.26 28.47
N ASP A 62 -19.01 -0.36 28.74
CA ASP A 62 -19.65 -0.24 30.05
C ASP A 62 -20.74 -1.30 30.31
N SER A 63 -21.34 -1.87 29.27
CA SER A 63 -22.41 -2.87 29.38
C SER A 63 -22.40 -3.88 28.25
N GLY A 64 -22.78 -5.12 28.55
CA GLY A 64 -22.77 -6.23 27.59
C GLY A 64 -21.48 -7.06 27.65
N TYR A 65 -21.06 -7.61 26.51
CA TYR A 65 -19.88 -8.45 26.39
C TYR A 65 -19.00 -7.93 25.27
N ALA A 66 -17.70 -7.81 25.54
CA ALA A 66 -16.67 -7.55 24.55
C ALA A 66 -15.62 -8.67 24.61
N GLY A 67 -15.11 -9.07 23.44
CA GLY A 67 -14.00 -10.02 23.37
C GLY A 67 -12.70 -9.34 23.77
N VAL A 68 -11.77 -10.10 24.35
CA VAL A 68 -10.41 -9.64 24.63
C VAL A 68 -9.43 -10.78 24.39
N TYR A 69 -8.29 -10.48 23.76
CA TYR A 69 -7.24 -11.47 23.59
C TYR A 69 -6.54 -11.70 24.93
N LEU A 70 -6.41 -12.98 25.30
CA LEU A 70 -5.75 -13.44 26.51
C LEU A 70 -4.41 -14.09 26.17
N ASP A 71 -3.37 -13.80 26.97
CA ASP A 71 -2.10 -14.52 26.92
C ASP A 71 -1.98 -15.47 28.12
N PRO A 72 -2.19 -16.79 27.93
CA PRO A 72 -2.06 -17.78 29.00
C PRO A 72 -0.65 -17.87 29.58
N SER A 73 0.37 -17.39 28.85
CA SER A 73 1.77 -17.42 29.26
C SER A 73 2.19 -16.21 30.10
N LYS A 74 1.23 -15.38 30.53
CA LYS A 74 1.47 -14.18 31.36
C LYS A 74 2.42 -13.18 30.71
N GLY A 75 2.26 -12.96 29.40
CA GLY A 75 3.05 -11.99 28.65
C GLY A 75 4.33 -12.54 28.01
N GLN A 76 4.67 -13.84 28.16
CA GLN A 76 5.84 -14.41 27.49
C GLN A 76 5.65 -14.51 25.97
N ILE A 77 4.46 -14.94 25.51
CA ILE A 77 4.13 -15.02 24.09
C ILE A 77 4.08 -13.62 23.49
N LEU A 78 3.45 -12.68 24.18
CA LEU A 78 3.46 -11.26 23.78
C LEU A 78 4.89 -10.72 23.70
N GLY A 79 5.76 -11.09 24.66
CA GLY A 79 7.19 -10.79 24.65
C GLY A 79 7.94 -11.36 23.44
N LEU A 80 7.66 -12.60 23.04
CA LEU A 80 8.26 -13.22 21.84
C LEU A 80 7.77 -12.58 20.54
N LEU A 81 6.48 -12.20 20.48
CA LEU A 81 5.93 -11.44 19.37
C LEU A 81 6.70 -10.13 19.19
N THR A 82 7.08 -9.44 20.28
CA THR A 82 7.83 -8.18 20.18
C THR A 82 9.15 -8.32 19.42
N GLN A 83 9.81 -9.48 19.49
CA GLN A 83 11.09 -9.77 18.83
C GLN A 83 10.96 -10.07 17.33
N LYS A 84 9.75 -10.34 16.83
CA LYS A 84 9.52 -10.58 15.40
C LYS A 84 9.59 -9.27 14.63
N ALA A 85 10.56 -9.18 13.72
CA ALA A 85 10.72 -8.01 12.87
C ALA A 85 9.46 -7.72 12.04
N THR A 86 9.01 -6.47 12.05
CA THR A 86 7.89 -6.00 11.23
C THR A 86 8.28 -5.97 9.75
N LEU A 87 7.30 -5.86 8.83
CA LEU A 87 7.59 -5.71 7.39
C LEU A 87 8.46 -4.47 7.12
N MET A 88 8.22 -3.38 7.86
CA MET A 88 8.96 -2.14 7.73
C MET A 88 10.39 -2.29 8.28
N GLU A 89 10.56 -2.92 9.44
CA GLU A 89 11.89 -3.24 9.96
C GLU A 89 12.65 -4.16 9.02
N ARG A 90 12.01 -5.17 8.44
CA ARG A 90 12.63 -6.03 7.41
C ARG A 90 13.04 -5.25 6.16
N TYR A 91 12.24 -4.28 5.75
CA TYR A 91 12.60 -3.39 4.65
C TYR A 91 13.87 -2.59 4.98
N HIS A 92 13.94 -2.00 6.18
CA HIS A 92 15.12 -1.27 6.63
C HIS A 92 16.35 -2.18 6.85
N GLN A 93 16.14 -3.43 7.28
CA GLN A 93 17.19 -4.46 7.37
C GLN A 93 17.79 -4.80 6.00
N GLY A 94 17.04 -4.60 4.90
CA GLY A 94 17.54 -4.72 3.53
C GLY A 94 18.62 -3.69 3.18
N GLY A 95 18.82 -2.67 4.02
CA GLY A 95 19.91 -1.72 3.93
C GLY A 95 19.98 -1.00 2.57
N THR A 96 21.19 -0.68 2.15
CA THR A 96 21.45 0.06 0.90
C THR A 96 20.86 -0.63 -0.33
N VAL A 97 20.98 -1.96 -0.42
CA VAL A 97 20.46 -2.74 -1.54
C VAL A 97 18.93 -2.64 -1.62
N GLY A 98 18.24 -2.75 -0.48
CA GLY A 98 16.78 -2.61 -0.42
C GLY A 98 16.30 -1.23 -0.90
N TYR A 99 17.00 -0.17 -0.51
CA TYR A 99 16.68 1.18 -0.96
C TYR A 99 16.91 1.36 -2.47
N VAL A 100 18.01 0.83 -3.03
CA VAL A 100 18.30 0.93 -4.47
C VAL A 100 17.21 0.23 -5.29
N ILE A 101 16.79 -0.98 -4.89
CA ILE A 101 15.69 -1.71 -5.55
C ILE A 101 14.40 -0.88 -5.53
N THR A 102 14.11 -0.23 -4.41
CA THR A 102 12.90 0.59 -4.26
C THR A 102 12.92 1.81 -5.19
N VAL A 103 14.07 2.45 -5.37
CA VAL A 103 14.23 3.55 -6.33
C VAL A 103 13.98 3.06 -7.76
N VAL A 104 14.58 1.93 -8.15
CA VAL A 104 14.38 1.35 -9.49
C VAL A 104 12.91 0.98 -9.72
N LEU A 105 12.25 0.41 -8.70
CA LEU A 105 10.82 0.09 -8.75
C LEU A 105 9.98 1.34 -8.99
N ILE A 106 10.23 2.43 -8.25
CA ILE A 106 9.50 3.69 -8.41
C ILE A 106 9.65 4.25 -9.83
N ILE A 107 10.87 4.25 -10.36
CA ILE A 107 11.13 4.72 -11.74
C ILE A 107 10.36 3.84 -12.74
N GLY A 108 10.41 2.52 -12.58
CA GLY A 108 9.66 1.58 -13.43
C GLY A 108 8.15 1.81 -13.36
N LEU A 109 7.60 2.05 -12.17
CA LEU A 109 6.18 2.34 -11.98
C LEU A 109 5.76 3.66 -12.65
N ILE A 110 6.58 4.71 -12.57
CA ILE A 110 6.29 6.00 -13.23
C ILE A 110 6.27 5.83 -14.75
N ILE A 111 7.27 5.14 -15.32
CA ILE A 111 7.33 4.89 -16.76
C ILE A 111 6.15 4.03 -17.21
N SER A 112 5.83 2.98 -16.45
CA SER A 112 4.69 2.10 -16.72
C SER A 112 3.38 2.85 -16.71
N LEU A 113 3.14 3.69 -15.68
CA LEU A 113 1.93 4.49 -15.57
C LEU A 113 1.81 5.50 -16.73
N PHE A 114 2.90 6.20 -17.06
CA PHE A 114 2.95 7.12 -18.19
C PHE A 114 2.61 6.42 -19.52
N LYS A 115 3.20 5.25 -19.77
CA LYS A 115 2.94 4.45 -20.98
C LYS A 115 1.51 3.92 -21.00
N LEU A 116 0.99 3.44 -19.87
CA LEU A 116 -0.38 2.94 -19.77
C LEU A 116 -1.39 4.03 -20.10
N VAL A 117 -1.25 5.22 -19.52
CA VAL A 117 -2.14 6.36 -19.81
C VAL A 117 -2.04 6.76 -21.28
N THR A 118 -0.82 6.88 -21.81
CA THR A 118 -0.58 7.28 -23.21
C THR A 118 -1.22 6.29 -24.19
N LEU A 119 -0.99 4.98 -24.00
CA LEU A 119 -1.56 3.93 -24.85
C LEU A 119 -3.08 3.88 -24.75
N THR A 120 -3.63 4.03 -23.55
CA THR A 120 -5.08 4.06 -23.34
C THR A 120 -5.73 5.24 -24.07
N VAL A 121 -5.12 6.42 -24.00
CA VAL A 121 -5.60 7.62 -24.71
C VAL A 121 -5.50 7.46 -26.22
N VAL A 122 -4.35 7.00 -26.74
CA VAL A 122 -4.15 6.79 -28.19
C VAL A 122 -5.12 5.73 -28.73
N GLY A 123 -5.26 4.60 -28.04
CA GLY A 123 -6.21 3.55 -28.39
C GLY A 123 -7.66 4.05 -28.39
N GLY A 124 -8.04 4.87 -27.40
CA GLY A 124 -9.35 5.54 -27.37
C GLY A 124 -9.57 6.46 -28.57
N LYS A 125 -8.58 7.30 -28.92
CA LYS A 125 -8.67 8.19 -30.08
C LYS A 125 -8.76 7.42 -31.40
N MET A 126 -8.00 6.33 -31.57
CA MET A 126 -8.09 5.47 -32.76
C MET A 126 -9.48 4.83 -32.87
N ARG A 127 -10.03 4.31 -31.76
CA ARG A 127 -11.42 3.76 -31.74
C ARG A 127 -12.46 4.81 -32.10
N SER A 128 -12.27 6.06 -31.67
CA SER A 128 -13.15 7.17 -32.08
C SER A 128 -13.00 7.50 -33.55
N GLN A 129 -11.78 7.48 -34.09
CA GLN A 129 -11.49 7.75 -35.50
C GLN A 129 -12.08 6.67 -36.42
N LEU A 130 -12.06 5.40 -36.01
CA LEU A 130 -12.72 4.31 -36.74
C LEU A 130 -14.23 4.53 -36.94
N LYS A 131 -14.88 5.29 -36.04
CA LYS A 131 -16.31 5.63 -36.16
C LYS A 131 -16.56 6.86 -37.05
N ASN A 132 -15.55 7.66 -37.36
CA ASN A 132 -15.65 8.87 -38.17
C ASN A 132 -14.52 8.89 -39.22
N ILE A 133 -14.63 7.99 -40.20
CA ILE A 133 -13.62 7.78 -41.24
C ILE A 133 -13.57 8.95 -42.24
N GLU A 134 -14.69 9.68 -42.39
CA GLU A 134 -14.82 10.78 -43.34
C GLU A 134 -14.08 12.05 -42.91
N ASN A 135 -13.82 12.23 -41.61
CA ASN A 135 -13.10 13.38 -41.08
C ASN A 135 -11.82 12.94 -40.33
N PRO A 136 -10.70 12.73 -41.05
CA PRO A 136 -9.43 12.33 -40.45
C PRO A 136 -8.86 13.40 -39.50
N SER A 137 -8.35 12.98 -38.33
CA SER A 137 -7.70 13.87 -37.36
C SER A 137 -6.21 13.58 -37.18
N ASP A 138 -5.36 14.62 -37.22
CA ASP A 138 -3.91 14.52 -37.01
C ASP A 138 -3.50 14.12 -35.57
N LYS A 139 -4.47 14.04 -34.65
CA LYS A 139 -4.25 13.77 -33.21
C LYS A 139 -4.11 12.29 -32.85
N ASN A 140 -4.23 11.39 -33.82
CA ASN A 140 -4.03 9.95 -33.64
C ASN A 140 -3.40 9.30 -34.88
N PRO A 141 -2.62 8.20 -34.73
CA PRO A 141 -1.94 7.54 -35.85
C PRO A 141 -2.88 7.16 -36.99
N LEU A 142 -4.04 6.57 -36.67
CA LEU A 142 -5.02 6.16 -37.68
C LEU A 142 -5.55 7.34 -38.50
N GLY A 143 -5.83 8.48 -37.86
CA GLY A 143 -6.29 9.67 -38.56
C GLY A 143 -5.24 10.26 -39.50
N ARG A 144 -3.94 10.18 -39.15
CA ARG A 144 -2.85 10.59 -40.04
C ARG A 144 -2.74 9.69 -41.27
N VAL A 145 -2.91 8.38 -41.11
CA VAL A 145 -2.96 7.42 -42.24
C VAL A 145 -4.19 7.67 -43.12
N LEU A 146 -5.37 7.88 -42.51
CA LEU A 146 -6.60 8.20 -43.26
C LEU A 146 -6.51 9.53 -44.02
N LYS A 147 -5.76 10.51 -43.50
CA LYS A 147 -5.52 11.77 -44.21
C LYS A 147 -4.73 11.56 -45.49
N VAL A 148 -3.67 10.75 -45.46
CA VAL A 148 -2.89 10.38 -46.65
C VAL A 148 -3.77 9.67 -47.69
N TYR A 149 -4.70 8.81 -47.24
CA TYR A 149 -5.70 8.19 -48.12
C TYR A 149 -6.60 9.23 -48.80
N HIS A 150 -7.19 10.14 -48.02
CA HIS A 150 -8.09 11.18 -48.56
C HIS A 150 -7.38 12.16 -49.50
N GLU A 151 -6.14 12.53 -49.20
CA GLU A 151 -5.32 13.43 -50.05
C GLU A 151 -4.91 12.79 -51.38
N ASN A 152 -4.81 11.46 -51.45
CA ASN A 152 -4.35 10.73 -52.63
C ASN A 152 -5.44 9.85 -53.26
N LYS A 153 -6.71 10.11 -52.97
CA LYS A 153 -7.86 9.29 -53.40
C LYS A 153 -8.02 9.16 -54.93
N ASN A 154 -7.45 10.11 -55.69
CA ASN A 154 -7.49 10.13 -57.16
C ASN A 154 -6.20 9.60 -57.80
N ALA A 155 -5.23 9.15 -57.00
CA ALA A 155 -3.99 8.55 -57.50
C ALA A 155 -4.24 7.11 -57.97
N ASP A 156 -3.34 6.60 -58.82
CA ASP A 156 -3.33 5.19 -59.21
C ASP A 156 -3.18 4.30 -57.97
N ALA A 157 -3.79 3.10 -58.01
CA ALA A 157 -3.87 2.19 -56.87
C ALA A 157 -2.49 1.85 -56.30
N GLU A 158 -1.50 1.65 -57.17
CA GLU A 158 -0.12 1.33 -56.81
C GLU A 158 0.59 2.50 -56.09
N ASN A 159 0.30 3.75 -56.48
CA ASN A 159 0.86 4.93 -55.84
C ASN A 159 0.20 5.19 -54.47
N LEU A 160 -1.11 4.94 -54.37
CA LEU A 160 -1.85 5.05 -53.12
C LEU A 160 -1.37 4.02 -52.09
N GLU A 161 -1.15 2.77 -52.50
CA GLU A 161 -0.60 1.70 -51.66
C GLU A 161 0.79 2.08 -51.13
N LEU A 162 1.68 2.54 -52.01
CA LEU A 162 3.03 2.97 -51.61
C LEU A 162 3.01 4.10 -50.57
N LYS A 163 2.14 5.11 -50.75
CA LYS A 163 2.02 6.23 -49.80
C LYS A 163 1.38 5.83 -48.48
N LEU A 164 0.47 4.86 -48.50
CA LEU A 164 -0.12 4.30 -47.28
C LEU A 164 0.90 3.49 -46.49
N ASP A 165 1.69 2.66 -47.16
CA ASP A 165 2.76 1.89 -46.53
C ASP A 165 3.82 2.81 -45.90
N GLU A 166 4.21 3.88 -46.60
CA GLU A 166 5.12 4.90 -46.05
C GLU A 166 4.53 5.57 -44.79
N ALA A 167 3.23 5.89 -44.81
CA ALA A 167 2.55 6.49 -43.68
C ALA A 167 2.44 5.53 -42.49
N ILE A 168 2.23 4.23 -42.72
CA ILE A 168 2.19 3.21 -41.67
C ILE A 168 3.58 3.04 -41.05
N MET A 169 4.63 2.92 -41.87
CA MET A 169 6.01 2.78 -41.43
C MET A 169 6.49 3.97 -40.59
N ARG A 170 5.96 5.17 -40.83
CA ARG A 170 6.28 6.37 -40.05
C ARG A 170 5.61 6.39 -38.66
N GLU A 171 4.57 5.57 -38.45
CA GLU A 171 3.73 5.56 -37.24
C GLU A 171 3.99 4.36 -36.31
N THR A 172 4.62 3.29 -36.81
CA THR A 172 5.15 2.15 -36.04
C THR A 172 6.55 2.42 -35.52
#